data_AF-A0A8S0QN23-F1
#
_entry.id   AF-A0A8S0QN23-F1
#
_cell.length_a   1.000
_cell.length_b   1.000
_cell.length_c   1.000
_cell.angle_alpha   90.00
_cell.angle_beta   90.00
_cell.angle_gamma   90.00
#
_symmetry.space_group_name_H-M   'P 1'
#
loop_
_entity.id
_entity.type
_entity.pdbx_description
1 polymer ?
#
loop_
_entity_poly.entity_id
_entity_poly.type
_entity_poly.pdbx_seq_one_letter_code
_entity_poly.pdbx_strand_id
1 'polypeptide(L)'
;MASYLQRLASHSRVAYGFTITPFSRAFSTEDALVEIKPGQVGLLSGIPEEHLRRKVLIYSPARTASQQGSGKVGMWKIDFMSTQKWENPLMGWTSTGDPYANVGDSALSFDSEEAAIAFAKKHGWDYMVKKRQTPLLKPKSYADNFKWKGPPKEN
;
A
#
# COMPACT_ATOMS: atom_id res chain seq x y z
N MET A 1 -39.16 20.43 -66.48
CA MET A 1 -40.36 21.29 -66.45
C MET A 1 -40.35 22.10 -65.17
N ALA A 2 -40.45 23.42 -65.30
CA ALA A 2 -40.83 24.42 -64.30
C ALA A 2 -39.96 24.60 -63.04
N SER A 3 -39.20 25.70 -63.08
CA SER A 3 -38.81 26.59 -61.99
C SER A 3 -39.96 26.97 -61.05
N TYR A 4 -39.67 27.23 -59.76
CA TYR A 4 -40.32 28.35 -59.06
C TYR A 4 -39.53 28.88 -57.86
N LEU A 5 -39.20 30.17 -57.99
CA LEU A 5 -39.01 31.23 -57.00
C LEU A 5 -37.99 31.13 -55.85
N GLN A 6 -37.02 32.02 -55.98
CA GLN A 6 -36.34 32.75 -54.91
C GLN A 6 -37.32 33.58 -54.07
N ARG A 7 -37.08 33.65 -52.76
CA ARG A 7 -37.43 34.82 -51.96
C ARG A 7 -36.31 35.13 -50.97
N LEU A 8 -35.71 36.29 -51.18
CA LEU A 8 -34.71 36.93 -50.33
C LEU A 8 -35.32 37.28 -48.96
N ALA A 9 -34.57 36.99 -47.90
CA ALA A 9 -34.75 37.65 -46.60
C ALA A 9 -33.38 37.84 -45.95
N SER A 10 -32.84 39.04 -46.12
CA SER A 10 -31.73 39.60 -45.38
C SER A 10 -32.09 39.67 -43.89
N HIS A 11 -31.37 38.95 -43.05
CA HIS A 11 -31.32 39.21 -41.61
C HIS A 11 -29.86 39.31 -41.19
N SER A 12 -29.41 40.55 -41.04
CA SER A 12 -28.21 40.89 -40.30
C SER A 12 -28.36 40.42 -38.86
N ARG A 13 -27.53 39.46 -38.42
CA ARG A 13 -27.36 39.17 -37.00
C ARG A 13 -25.95 39.57 -36.58
N VAL A 14 -25.94 40.55 -35.68
CA VAL A 14 -24.80 41.15 -35.01
C VAL A 14 -24.02 40.05 -34.28
N ALA A 15 -22.73 39.92 -34.62
CA ALA A 15 -21.81 39.05 -33.90
C ALA A 15 -21.36 39.74 -32.61
N TYR A 16 -21.95 39.37 -31.47
CA TYR A 16 -21.34 39.63 -30.17
C TYR A 16 -20.29 38.56 -29.92
N GLY A 17 -19.04 38.87 -30.27
CA GLY A 17 -17.89 38.07 -29.88
C GLY A 17 -17.66 38.19 -28.37
N PHE A 18 -18.12 37.21 -27.60
CA PHE A 18 -17.73 37.08 -26.20
C PHE A 18 -16.37 36.37 -26.17
N THR A 19 -15.28 37.12 -26.05
CA THR A 19 -13.95 36.54 -25.83
C THR A 19 -13.89 35.97 -24.42
N ILE A 20 -14.21 34.68 -24.28
CA ILE A 20 -13.86 33.94 -23.06
C ILE A 20 -12.35 33.72 -23.13
N THR A 21 -11.57 34.66 -22.59
CA THR A 21 -10.19 34.36 -22.22
C THR A 21 -10.24 33.30 -21.11
N PRO A 22 -9.69 32.08 -21.29
CA PRO A 22 -9.55 31.18 -20.18
C PRO A 22 -8.60 31.84 -19.19
N PHE A 23 -9.13 32.26 -18.05
CA PHE A 23 -8.31 32.63 -16.91
C PHE A 23 -7.66 31.32 -16.41
N SER A 24 -6.58 30.90 -17.05
CA SER A 24 -5.72 29.85 -16.53
C SER A 24 -5.08 30.39 -15.27
N ARG A 25 -5.77 30.21 -14.15
CA ARG A 25 -5.13 30.31 -12.84
C ARG A 25 -4.12 29.17 -12.82
N ALA A 26 -2.86 29.47 -13.11
CA ALA A 26 -1.77 28.55 -12.87
C ALA A 26 -1.83 28.22 -11.37
N PHE A 27 -2.29 27.01 -11.04
CA PHE A 27 -2.15 26.51 -9.69
C PHE A 27 -0.65 26.30 -9.51
N SER A 28 0.01 27.24 -8.84
CA SER A 28 1.45 27.20 -8.60
C SER A 28 1.75 25.97 -7.74
N THR A 29 2.29 24.92 -8.36
CA THR A 29 2.72 23.67 -7.70
C THR A 29 3.91 23.89 -6.75
N GLU A 30 4.52 25.07 -6.82
CA GLU A 30 5.78 25.39 -6.14
C GLU A 30 5.60 25.73 -4.64
N ASP A 31 4.39 26.11 -4.20
CA ASP A 31 4.14 26.60 -2.82
C ASP A 31 3.47 25.56 -1.90
N ALA A 32 3.31 24.32 -2.38
CA ALA A 32 2.71 23.21 -1.63
C ALA A 32 3.74 22.17 -1.15
N LEU A 33 5.03 22.51 -1.11
CA LEU A 33 6.03 21.75 -0.37
C LEU A 33 5.87 22.03 1.14
N VAL A 34 4.72 21.65 1.70
CA VAL A 34 4.58 21.58 3.15
C VAL A 34 5.49 20.45 3.61
N GLU A 35 6.64 20.80 4.16
CA GLU A 35 7.49 19.86 4.88
C GLU A 35 6.67 19.21 5.99
N ILE A 36 6.15 18.01 5.74
CA ILE A 36 5.37 17.26 6.74
C ILE A 36 6.35 16.89 7.84
N LYS A 37 6.27 17.61 8.97
CA LYS A 37 7.06 17.27 10.15
C LYS A 37 6.71 15.85 10.58
N PRO A 38 7.70 14.98 10.86
CA PRO A 38 7.43 13.63 11.32
C PRO A 38 6.56 13.66 12.57
N GLY A 39 5.51 12.86 12.61
CA GLY A 39 4.56 12.79 13.73
C GLY A 39 3.40 13.79 13.72
N GLN A 40 3.41 14.81 12.87
CA GLN A 40 2.31 15.79 12.82
C GLN A 40 0.97 15.15 12.42
N VAL A 41 1.00 14.19 11.50
CA VAL A 41 -0.22 13.47 11.05
C VAL A 41 -0.75 12.58 12.16
N GLY A 42 0.13 12.01 12.99
CA GLY A 42 -0.26 11.22 14.16
C GLY A 42 -1.12 12.02 15.14
N LEU A 43 -0.68 13.24 15.47
CA LEU A 43 -1.42 14.15 16.38
C LEU A 43 -2.78 14.58 15.82
N LEU A 44 -2.87 14.81 14.51
CA LEU A 44 -4.12 15.22 13.85
C LEU A 44 -5.13 14.07 13.68
N SER A 45 -4.64 12.82 13.66
CA SER A 45 -5.47 11.65 13.36
C SER A 45 -6.41 11.20 14.48
N GLY A 46 -6.37 11.84 15.66
CA GLY A 46 -7.21 11.49 16.80
C GLY A 46 -6.81 10.20 17.52
N ILE A 47 -5.62 9.66 17.22
CA ILE A 47 -5.06 8.50 17.90
C ILE A 47 -4.59 8.92 19.30
N PRO A 48 -4.99 8.23 20.37
CA PRO A 48 -4.48 8.48 21.72
C PRO A 48 -2.95 8.42 21.79
N GLU A 49 -2.32 9.29 22.58
CA GLU A 49 -0.86 9.35 22.71
C GLU A 49 -0.21 8.02 23.11
N GLU A 50 -0.91 7.23 23.94
CA GLU A 50 -0.46 5.90 24.38
C GLU A 50 -0.15 4.97 23.22
N HIS A 51 -0.96 5.03 22.16
CA HIS A 51 -0.78 4.21 20.97
C HIS A 51 0.22 4.80 19.97
N LEU A 52 0.51 6.10 20.04
CA LEU A 52 1.53 6.72 19.18
C LEU A 52 2.95 6.35 19.62
N ARG A 53 3.18 6.12 20.92
CA ARG A 53 4.51 5.78 21.47
C ARG A 53 4.90 4.32 21.26
N ARG A 54 4.02 3.50 20.67
CA ARG A 54 4.28 2.07 20.50
C ARG A 54 5.27 1.81 19.37
N LYS A 55 6.06 0.74 19.52
CA LYS A 55 6.97 0.28 18.48
C LYS A 55 6.22 -0.58 17.46
N VAL A 56 6.50 -0.35 16.19
CA VAL A 56 5.94 -1.10 15.06
C VAL A 56 7.03 -1.88 14.32
N LEU A 57 6.68 -3.05 13.82
CA LEU A 57 7.57 -3.88 13.00
C LEU A 57 7.10 -3.86 11.55
N ILE A 58 7.92 -3.31 10.68
CA ILE A 58 7.69 -3.30 9.23
C ILE A 58 8.30 -4.58 8.66
N TYR A 59 7.49 -5.43 8.03
CA TYR A 59 7.96 -6.70 7.49
C TYR A 59 7.18 -7.12 6.24
N SER A 60 7.84 -7.94 5.41
CA SER A 60 7.14 -8.71 4.37
C SER A 60 6.80 -10.08 4.95
N PRO A 61 5.52 -10.52 4.94
CA PRO A 61 5.14 -11.85 5.38
C PRO A 61 5.89 -12.92 4.59
N ALA A 62 6.35 -13.95 5.31
CA ALA A 62 6.91 -15.12 4.67
C ALA A 62 5.81 -15.94 3.99
N ARG A 63 6.21 -16.77 3.02
CA ARG A 63 5.28 -17.74 2.42
C ARG A 63 4.77 -18.71 3.49
N THR A 64 3.46 -18.96 3.52
CA THR A 64 2.86 -19.99 4.38
C THR A 64 3.50 -21.34 4.08
N ALA A 65 4.17 -21.96 5.06
CA ALA A 65 4.95 -23.18 4.85
C ALA A 65 4.13 -24.35 4.29
N SER A 66 2.86 -24.45 4.69
CA SER A 66 1.93 -25.49 4.22
C SER A 66 1.48 -25.31 2.76
N GLN A 67 1.71 -24.14 2.15
CA GLN A 67 1.29 -23.83 0.78
C GLN A 67 2.50 -23.47 -0.10
N GLN A 68 2.44 -23.81 -1.39
CA GLN A 68 3.53 -23.49 -2.32
C GLN A 68 3.33 -22.17 -3.08
N GLY A 69 2.13 -21.60 -3.04
CA GLY A 69 1.79 -20.35 -3.75
C GLY A 69 2.57 -19.13 -3.25
N SER A 70 2.97 -18.26 -4.18
CA SER A 70 3.74 -17.04 -3.91
C SER A 70 2.90 -15.75 -3.93
N GLY A 71 1.60 -15.83 -4.20
CA GLY A 71 0.76 -14.64 -4.45
C GLY A 71 0.61 -13.66 -3.28
N LYS A 72 0.79 -14.12 -2.03
CA LYS A 72 0.75 -13.25 -0.84
C LYS A 72 2.12 -12.68 -0.43
N VAL A 73 3.19 -13.06 -1.13
CA VAL A 73 4.56 -12.66 -0.80
C VAL A 73 4.91 -11.37 -1.54
N GLY A 74 5.58 -10.45 -0.85
CA GLY A 74 6.04 -9.18 -1.44
C GLY A 74 5.20 -7.97 -1.05
N MET A 75 4.02 -8.18 -0.48
CA MET A 75 3.31 -7.13 0.24
C MET A 75 4.02 -6.83 1.55
N TRP A 76 4.19 -5.55 1.86
CA TRP A 76 4.73 -5.07 3.13
C TRP A 76 3.61 -4.78 4.10
N LYS A 77 3.80 -5.13 5.37
CA LYS A 77 2.84 -4.90 6.44
C LYS A 77 3.52 -4.23 7.62
N ILE A 78 2.71 -3.53 8.40
CA ILE A 78 3.10 -2.95 9.68
C ILE A 78 2.44 -3.79 10.78
N ASP A 79 3.26 -4.49 11.55
CA ASP A 79 2.82 -5.22 12.73
C ASP A 79 2.88 -4.29 13.95
N PHE A 80 1.78 -4.24 14.69
CA PHE A 80 1.75 -3.58 15.99
C PHE A 80 1.98 -4.66 17.03
N MET A 81 3.00 -4.52 17.87
CA MET A 81 3.21 -5.46 18.96
C MET A 81 1.95 -5.53 19.82
N SER A 82 1.25 -6.66 19.72
CA SER A 82 -0.06 -6.82 20.34
C SER A 82 0.07 -6.90 21.87
N THR A 83 -0.86 -6.26 22.55
CA THR A 83 -1.00 -6.31 24.01
C THR A 83 -1.61 -7.65 24.45
N GLN A 84 -1.79 -7.81 25.76
CA GLN A 84 -2.44 -8.95 26.39
C GLN A 84 -3.79 -9.30 25.74
N LYS A 85 -3.94 -10.58 25.41
CA LYS A 85 -5.22 -11.22 25.07
C LYS A 85 -5.58 -12.14 26.24
N TRP A 86 -6.85 -12.16 26.63
CA TRP A 86 -7.34 -12.98 27.74
C TRP A 86 -8.59 -13.77 27.34
N GLU A 87 -8.93 -14.77 28.15
CA GLU A 87 -10.14 -15.56 27.96
C GLU A 87 -11.33 -14.87 28.63
N ASN A 88 -12.46 -14.78 27.92
CA ASN A 88 -13.71 -14.28 28.47
C ASN A 88 -14.29 -15.31 29.45
N PRO A 89 -14.50 -14.99 30.75
CA PRO A 89 -14.95 -15.95 31.76
C PRO A 89 -16.32 -16.57 31.49
N LEU A 90 -17.17 -15.94 30.66
CA LEU A 90 -18.50 -16.47 30.35
C LEU A 90 -18.49 -17.50 29.21
N MET A 91 -17.86 -17.16 28.08
CA MET A 91 -17.94 -17.95 26.84
C MET A 91 -16.61 -18.62 26.43
N GLY A 92 -15.49 -18.28 27.07
CA GLY A 92 -14.16 -18.78 26.71
C GLY A 92 -13.54 -18.13 25.47
N TRP A 93 -14.12 -17.05 24.94
CA TRP A 93 -13.59 -16.38 23.74
C TRP A 93 -12.38 -15.51 24.04
N THR A 94 -11.46 -15.40 23.08
CA THR A 94 -10.31 -14.50 23.18
C THR A 94 -10.77 -13.04 23.10
N SER A 95 -10.62 -12.33 24.21
CA SER A 95 -10.89 -10.89 24.34
C SER A 95 -9.58 -10.11 24.35
N THR A 96 -9.62 -8.86 23.87
CA THR A 96 -8.47 -7.95 23.87
C THR A 96 -8.94 -6.52 24.11
N GLY A 97 -8.08 -5.72 24.73
CA GLY A 97 -8.29 -4.28 24.93
C GLY A 97 -7.52 -3.40 23.94
N ASP A 98 -6.75 -3.98 23.02
CA ASP A 98 -5.92 -3.24 22.07
C ASP A 98 -6.68 -2.96 20.76
N PRO A 99 -6.90 -1.69 20.39
CA PRO A 99 -7.62 -1.35 19.16
C PRO A 99 -6.85 -1.72 17.89
N TYR A 100 -5.51 -1.82 17.96
CA TYR A 100 -4.67 -2.13 16.80
C TYR A 100 -4.44 -3.62 16.57
N ALA A 101 -4.98 -4.48 17.44
CA ALA A 101 -4.74 -5.92 17.42
C ALA A 101 -5.04 -6.59 16.05
N ASN A 102 -5.98 -6.04 15.27
CA ASN A 102 -6.38 -6.58 13.97
C ASN A 102 -6.03 -5.69 12.77
N VAL A 103 -5.71 -4.41 13.01
CA VAL A 103 -5.53 -3.40 11.96
C VAL A 103 -4.28 -3.67 11.13
N GLY A 104 -3.17 -4.04 11.80
CA GLY A 104 -1.89 -4.32 11.13
C GLY A 104 -1.97 -5.49 10.15
N ASP A 105 -2.68 -6.56 10.53
CA ASP A 105 -2.78 -7.76 9.69
C ASP A 105 -3.80 -7.63 8.56
N SER A 106 -4.92 -6.95 8.80
CA SER A 106 -6.09 -7.00 7.90
C SER A 106 -6.18 -5.81 6.93
N ALA A 107 -5.72 -4.62 7.33
CA ALA A 107 -6.05 -3.39 6.62
C ALA A 107 -4.84 -2.57 6.14
N LEU A 108 -3.63 -2.82 6.67
CA LEU A 108 -2.43 -2.04 6.34
C LEU A 108 -1.42 -2.87 5.53
N SER A 109 -1.62 -2.89 4.22
CA SER A 109 -0.67 -3.46 3.26
C SER A 109 -0.10 -2.38 2.34
N PHE A 110 1.21 -2.44 2.12
CA PHE A 110 1.96 -1.53 1.26
C PHE A 110 2.69 -2.31 0.18
N ASP A 111 2.94 -1.68 -0.96
CA ASP A 111 3.66 -2.31 -2.08
C ASP A 111 5.19 -2.27 -1.89
N SER A 112 5.70 -1.28 -1.14
CA SER A 112 7.13 -1.08 -0.92
C SER A 112 7.49 -0.87 0.55
N GLU A 113 8.73 -1.21 0.90
CA GLU A 113 9.32 -0.97 2.21
C GLU A 113 9.33 0.53 2.54
N GLU A 114 9.69 1.34 1.54
CA GLU A 114 9.79 2.80 1.67
C GLU A 114 8.43 3.45 1.93
N ALA A 115 7.35 2.96 1.29
CA ALA A 115 6.00 3.45 1.54
C ALA A 115 5.57 3.15 2.98
N ALA A 116 5.87 1.95 3.49
CA ALA A 116 5.57 1.59 4.87
C ALA A 116 6.38 2.44 5.88
N ILE A 117 7.67 2.69 5.60
CA ILE A 117 8.52 3.56 6.42
C ILE A 117 8.01 5.01 6.41
N ALA A 118 7.66 5.53 5.23
CA ALA A 118 7.12 6.88 5.09
C ALA A 118 5.79 7.03 5.85
N PHE A 119 4.93 6.01 5.82
CA PHE A 119 3.70 5.98 6.58
C PHE A 119 3.96 6.03 8.09
N ALA A 120 4.82 5.14 8.61
CA ALA A 120 5.19 5.13 10.03
C ALA A 120 5.80 6.47 10.48
N LYS A 121 6.69 7.08 9.67
CA LYS A 121 7.29 8.39 9.95
C LYS A 121 6.27 9.53 9.98
N LYS A 122 5.29 9.55 9.06
CA LYS A 122 4.22 10.55 9.05
C LYS A 122 3.39 10.51 10.33
N HIS A 123 3.08 9.31 10.81
CA HIS A 123 2.34 9.09 12.06
C HIS A 123 3.21 9.24 13.32
N GLY A 124 4.54 9.24 13.18
CA GLY A 124 5.47 9.41 14.30
C GLY A 124 5.68 8.14 15.13
N TRP A 125 5.47 6.96 14.53
CA TRP A 125 5.71 5.69 15.20
C TRP A 125 7.18 5.28 15.14
N ASP A 126 7.69 4.74 16.25
CA ASP A 126 8.98 4.09 16.29
C ASP A 126 8.92 2.78 15.51
N TYR A 127 9.74 2.61 14.48
CA TYR A 127 9.68 1.44 13.61
C TYR A 127 10.98 0.62 13.61
N MET A 128 10.83 -0.69 13.47
CA MET A 128 11.91 -1.63 13.16
C MET A 128 11.63 -2.30 11.83
N VAL A 129 12.62 -2.43 10.96
CA VAL A 129 12.43 -3.04 9.64
C VAL A 129 13.05 -4.42 9.57
N LYS A 130 12.24 -5.42 9.23
CA LYS A 130 12.68 -6.78 8.95
C LYS A 130 12.72 -7.01 7.44
N LYS A 131 13.94 -7.14 6.90
CA LYS A 131 14.16 -7.37 5.47
C LYS A 131 13.46 -8.65 4.99
N ARG A 132 12.92 -8.58 3.78
CA ARG A 132 12.28 -9.72 3.10
C ARG A 132 13.30 -10.83 2.84
N GLN A 133 13.00 -12.03 3.32
CA GLN A 133 13.80 -13.23 3.05
C GLN A 133 13.31 -13.88 1.76
N THR A 134 14.14 -13.86 0.71
CA THR A 134 13.81 -14.47 -0.58
C THR A 134 14.55 -15.81 -0.72
N PRO A 135 13.87 -16.92 -1.05
CA PRO A 135 14.54 -18.19 -1.25
C PRO A 135 15.47 -18.14 -2.48
N LEU A 136 16.64 -18.74 -2.35
CA LEU A 136 17.57 -18.89 -3.47
C LEU A 136 17.03 -19.94 -4.46
N LEU A 137 16.87 -19.55 -5.73
CA LEU A 137 16.47 -20.46 -6.80
C LEU A 137 17.66 -21.31 -7.21
N LYS A 138 17.70 -22.56 -6.75
CA LYS A 138 18.75 -23.52 -7.13
C LYS A 138 18.44 -24.10 -8.51
N PRO A 139 19.41 -24.18 -9.44
CA PRO A 139 19.22 -24.93 -10.67
C PRO A 139 18.95 -26.40 -10.33
N LYS A 140 17.94 -26.99 -10.95
CA LYS A 140 17.57 -28.39 -10.77
C LYS A 140 17.43 -29.02 -12.15
N SER A 141 18.19 -30.09 -12.41
CA SER A 141 18.02 -30.90 -13.61
C SER A 141 17.47 -32.27 -13.24
N TYR A 142 16.44 -32.75 -13.94
CA TYR A 142 15.91 -34.09 -13.70
C TYR A 142 16.94 -35.19 -14.03
N ALA A 143 17.88 -34.91 -14.94
CA ALA A 143 18.98 -35.83 -15.28
C ALA A 143 19.91 -36.12 -14.09
N ASP A 144 20.01 -35.19 -13.13
CA ASP A 144 20.84 -35.37 -11.94
C ASP A 144 20.36 -36.55 -11.07
N ASN A 145 19.08 -36.92 -11.16
CA ASN A 145 18.52 -38.07 -10.46
C ASN A 145 19.14 -39.40 -10.91
N PHE A 146 19.61 -39.48 -12.17
CA PHE A 146 20.15 -40.69 -12.79
C PHE A 146 21.66 -40.61 -13.06
N LYS A 147 22.36 -39.63 -12.46
CA LYS A 147 23.80 -39.49 -12.63
C LYS A 147 24.53 -40.72 -12.06
N TRP A 148 25.46 -41.28 -12.82
CA TRP A 148 26.32 -42.37 -12.38
C TRP A 148 27.06 -42.00 -11.09
N LYS A 149 26.87 -42.79 -10.01
CA LYS A 149 27.41 -42.51 -8.67
C LYS A 149 28.81 -43.08 -8.43
N GLY A 150 29.41 -43.71 -9.44
CA GLY A 150 30.67 -44.42 -9.32
C GLY A 150 30.48 -45.89 -8.86
N PRO A 151 31.57 -46.66 -8.87
CA PRO A 151 31.54 -48.03 -8.33
C PRO A 151 31.23 -48.02 -6.82
N PRO A 152 30.65 -49.11 -6.28
CA PRO A 152 30.40 -49.23 -4.85
C PRO A 152 31.71 -49.09 -4.06
N LYS A 153 31.67 -48.37 -2.94
CA LYS A 153 32.84 -48.25 -2.06
C LYS A 153 33.07 -49.59 -1.37
N GLU A 154 34.27 -50.14 -1.49
CA GLU A 154 34.68 -51.31 -0.70
C GLU A 154 34.72 -50.90 0.79
N ASN A 155 34.14 -51.75 1.64
CA ASN A 155 34.03 -51.52 3.10
C ASN A 155 35.32 -51.89 3.83
#